data_AF-A0A4W3IY64-F1
#
_entry.id   AF-A0A4W3IY64-F1
#
_cell.length_a   1.000
_cell.length_b   1.000
_cell.length_c   1.000
_cell.angle_alpha   90.00
_cell.angle_beta   90.00
_cell.angle_gamma   90.00
#
_symmetry.space_group_name_H-M   'P 1'
#
loop_
_entity.id
_entity.type
_entity.pdbx_description
1 polymer ?
#
loop_
_entity_poly.entity_id
_entity_poly.type
_entity_poly.pdbx_seq_one_letter_code
_entity_poly.pdbx_strand_id
1 'polypeptide(L)'
;MVTGSGPLQGSGRHDGPDEFGIHGGRGSAADSSSPPGEQLHHQAQLPEQVRPGLRFKAPRVKDSIRHVLKEELSGKVYDPEEVPGLTKRIAETIKDEVKEMDFDRYKVVVQVVLGEQRGEGVKMVARCFWDADTDNFAQEVYMNESLFCVAAAFGIYYY
;
A
#
# COMPACT_ATOMS: atom_id res chain seq x y z
N MET A 1 14.31 25.51 51.22
CA MET A 1 14.37 26.89 51.77
C MET A 1 13.10 27.63 51.40
N VAL A 2 12.71 28.64 52.19
CA VAL A 2 11.55 29.56 52.03
C VAL A 2 12.04 30.85 51.30
N THR A 3 11.27 31.75 50.67
CA THR A 3 9.82 32.08 50.67
C THR A 3 9.25 32.06 49.23
N GLY A 4 7.99 32.37 48.88
CA GLY A 4 7.14 33.57 49.12
C GLY A 4 7.13 34.48 47.87
N SER A 5 6.20 35.40 47.61
CA SER A 5 4.90 35.79 48.19
C SER A 5 4.11 36.58 47.11
N GLY A 6 2.82 36.89 47.33
CA GLY A 6 2.01 37.74 46.41
C GLY A 6 2.39 39.24 46.43
N PRO A 7 1.53 40.21 46.00
CA PRO A 7 0.06 40.17 46.14
C PRO A 7 -0.82 40.91 45.06
N LEU A 8 -2.14 40.83 45.26
CA LEU A 8 -3.25 41.84 45.13
C LEU A 8 -3.21 42.99 44.07
N GLN A 9 -4.30 43.64 43.61
CA GLN A 9 -5.77 43.46 43.53
C GLN A 9 -6.40 44.84 43.17
N GLY A 10 -7.50 44.89 42.40
CA GLY A 10 -8.43 46.04 42.32
C GLY A 10 -8.26 47.04 41.16
N SER A 11 -9.21 47.93 40.85
CA SER A 11 -10.65 47.97 41.23
C SER A 11 -11.40 49.16 40.58
N GLY A 12 -12.50 48.90 39.84
CA GLY A 12 -13.54 49.89 39.44
C GLY A 12 -13.10 51.02 38.48
N ARG A 13 -13.98 51.93 38.04
CA ARG A 13 -15.46 52.04 38.08
C ARG A 13 -15.88 53.29 37.25
N HIS A 14 -17.19 53.45 36.97
CA HIS A 14 -17.87 54.71 36.53
C HIS A 14 -17.49 55.24 35.12
N ASP A 15 -18.31 56.02 34.40
CA ASP A 15 -19.79 56.17 34.33
C ASP A 15 -20.13 56.81 32.96
N GLY A 16 -21.41 57.10 32.66
CA GLY A 16 -21.83 57.77 31.40
C GLY A 16 -21.50 59.29 31.31
N PRO A 17 -22.15 60.10 30.45
CA PRO A 17 -23.32 59.75 29.61
C PRO A 17 -23.42 60.44 28.19
N ASP A 18 -24.54 60.19 27.50
CA ASP A 18 -25.33 61.02 26.55
C ASP A 18 -24.70 62.00 25.51
N GLU A 19 -25.05 61.85 24.20
CA GLU A 19 -26.04 62.71 23.49
C GLU A 19 -26.17 62.46 21.94
N PHE A 20 -27.43 62.48 21.49
CA PHE A 20 -28.06 62.87 20.19
C PHE A 20 -27.33 62.87 18.81
N GLY A 21 -28.10 62.41 17.79
CA GLY A 21 -27.89 62.75 16.37
C GLY A 21 -28.89 62.05 15.42
N ILE A 22 -29.73 62.80 14.70
CA ILE A 22 -30.79 62.26 13.83
C ILE A 22 -30.52 62.58 12.35
N HIS A 23 -30.73 61.61 11.44
CA HIS A 23 -31.42 61.74 10.13
C HIS A 23 -30.85 60.88 8.98
N GLY A 24 -31.72 60.05 8.40
CA GLY A 24 -32.04 60.10 6.97
C GLY A 24 -31.01 59.62 5.94
N GLY A 25 -31.11 58.35 5.51
CA GLY A 25 -30.40 57.85 4.32
C GLY A 25 -30.99 56.54 3.77
N ARG A 26 -31.95 56.62 2.85
CA ARG A 26 -32.38 55.46 2.04
C ARG A 26 -31.33 55.20 0.96
N GLY A 27 -30.63 54.07 1.03
CA GLY A 27 -29.74 53.56 -0.02
C GLY A 27 -29.86 52.04 -0.08
N SER A 28 -30.06 51.49 -1.28
CA SER A 28 -30.39 50.07 -1.46
C SER A 28 -29.18 49.25 -1.91
N ALA A 29 -29.05 48.04 -1.36
CA ALA A 29 -28.31 46.88 -1.87
C ALA A 29 -26.82 47.06 -2.24
N ALA A 30 -25.95 46.59 -1.32
CA ALA A 30 -24.76 45.80 -1.67
C ALA A 30 -24.62 44.69 -0.62
N ASP A 31 -24.41 43.46 -1.07
CA ASP A 31 -24.51 42.23 -0.26
C ASP A 31 -23.19 41.87 0.45
N SER A 32 -23.34 41.19 1.59
CA SER A 32 -22.38 40.42 2.40
C SER A 32 -20.88 40.75 2.39
N SER A 33 -20.44 41.11 3.60
CA SER A 33 -19.07 40.99 4.11
C SER A 33 -18.39 39.66 3.80
N SER A 34 -17.12 39.72 3.38
CA SER A 34 -16.19 38.58 3.45
C SER A 34 -16.05 38.08 4.90
N PRO A 35 -16.15 36.78 5.18
CA PRO A 35 -15.81 36.23 6.50
C PRO A 35 -14.28 36.27 6.73
N PRO A 36 -13.82 36.32 7.99
CA PRO A 36 -12.41 36.34 8.33
C PRO A 36 -11.73 35.00 8.03
N GLY A 37 -10.42 35.04 7.79
CA GLY A 37 -9.63 33.93 7.27
C GLY A 37 -9.87 32.60 7.99
N GLU A 38 -10.54 31.68 7.30
CA GLU A 38 -10.71 30.31 7.72
C GLU A 38 -9.33 29.63 7.72
N GLN A 39 -8.79 29.40 8.92
CA GLN A 39 -7.59 28.60 9.07
C GLN A 39 -7.92 27.20 8.57
N LEU A 40 -7.49 26.89 7.34
CA LEU A 40 -7.52 25.53 6.81
C LEU A 40 -6.59 24.67 7.67
N HIS A 41 -7.15 24.15 8.76
CA HIS A 41 -6.70 22.96 9.44
C HIS A 41 -6.67 21.86 8.39
N HIS A 42 -5.53 21.75 7.71
CA HIS A 42 -5.15 20.58 6.94
C HIS A 42 -4.96 19.48 7.97
N GLN A 43 -6.09 18.88 8.37
CA GLN A 43 -6.13 17.63 9.08
C GLN A 43 -5.35 16.66 8.20
N ALA A 44 -4.12 16.36 8.59
CA ALA A 44 -3.30 15.42 7.86
C ALA A 44 -4.10 14.12 7.75
N GLN A 45 -4.55 13.80 6.54
CA GLN A 45 -5.22 12.55 6.27
C GLN A 45 -4.18 11.47 6.57
N LEU A 46 -4.36 10.81 7.71
CA LEU A 46 -3.60 9.61 8.04
C LEU A 46 -3.75 8.67 6.85
N PRO A 47 -2.66 8.02 6.39
CA PRO A 47 -2.71 7.19 5.19
C PRO A 47 -3.84 6.17 5.32
N GLU A 48 -4.68 6.05 4.29
CA GLU A 48 -5.83 5.13 4.24
C GLU A 48 -5.33 3.73 4.58
N GLN A 49 -5.55 3.31 5.84
CA GLN A 49 -5.07 2.03 6.36
C GLN A 49 -5.57 0.92 5.45
N VAL A 50 -4.65 0.22 4.77
CA VAL A 50 -5.02 -0.86 3.85
C VAL A 50 -5.83 -1.89 4.62
N ARG A 51 -7.12 -1.93 4.26
CA ARG A 51 -8.16 -2.68 4.98
C ARG A 51 -7.70 -4.13 5.09
N PRO A 52 -7.76 -4.79 6.27
CA PRO A 52 -7.14 -6.11 6.47
C PRO A 52 -7.53 -7.19 5.44
N GLY A 53 -8.71 -7.10 4.83
CA GLY A 53 -9.15 -8.02 3.77
C GLY A 53 -8.46 -7.83 2.41
N LEU A 54 -7.87 -6.66 2.15
CA LEU A 54 -7.19 -6.26 0.90
C LEU A 54 -5.68 -6.50 0.91
N ARG A 55 -5.12 -7.23 1.89
CA ARG A 55 -3.67 -7.52 1.92
C ARG A 55 -3.32 -8.72 1.04
N PHE A 56 -2.15 -8.70 0.40
CA PHE A 56 -1.63 -9.83 -0.39
C PHE A 56 -1.43 -11.08 0.50
N LYS A 57 -2.16 -12.16 0.19
CA LYS A 57 -2.21 -13.39 0.99
C LYS A 57 -1.11 -14.36 0.53
N ALA A 58 0.14 -14.03 0.85
CA ALA A 58 1.32 -14.80 0.42
C ALA A 58 1.21 -16.33 0.61
N PRO A 59 0.61 -16.89 1.69
CA PRO A 59 0.40 -18.35 1.80
C PRO A 59 -0.51 -18.94 0.70
N ARG A 60 -1.62 -18.27 0.36
CA ARG A 60 -2.52 -18.74 -0.72
C ARG A 60 -1.81 -18.74 -2.08
N VAL A 61 -1.06 -17.67 -2.35
CA VAL A 61 -0.26 -17.55 -3.58
C VAL A 61 0.84 -18.60 -3.62
N LYS A 62 1.51 -18.85 -2.49
CA LYS A 62 2.51 -19.91 -2.36
C LYS A 62 1.93 -21.29 -2.68
N ASP A 63 0.73 -21.59 -2.19
CA ASP A 63 0.04 -22.85 -2.44
C ASP A 63 -0.37 -23.03 -3.92
N SER A 64 -0.82 -21.96 -4.58
CA SER A 64 -1.07 -21.90 -6.04
C SER A 64 0.22 -22.14 -6.85
N ILE A 65 1.30 -21.41 -6.57
CA ILE A 65 2.60 -21.64 -7.22
C ILE A 65 3.03 -23.11 -7.07
N ARG A 66 2.89 -23.69 -5.86
CA ARG A 66 3.22 -25.10 -5.61
C ARG A 66 2.34 -26.07 -6.40
N HIS A 67 1.09 -25.72 -6.67
CA HIS A 67 0.17 -26.53 -7.48
C HIS A 67 0.61 -26.51 -8.96
N VAL A 68 0.71 -25.33 -9.56
CA VAL A 68 1.12 -25.14 -10.96
C VAL A 68 2.48 -25.79 -11.25
N LEU A 69 3.48 -25.57 -10.37
CA LEU A 69 4.80 -26.19 -10.53
C LEU A 69 4.74 -27.72 -10.49
N LYS A 70 3.86 -28.32 -9.67
CA LYS A 70 3.70 -29.78 -9.64
C LYS A 70 2.99 -30.30 -10.88
N GLU A 71 1.95 -29.61 -11.35
CA GLU A 71 1.19 -30.02 -12.53
C GLU A 71 2.05 -29.97 -13.80
N GLU A 72 2.73 -28.84 -14.05
CA GLU A 72 3.52 -28.64 -15.27
C GLU A 72 4.85 -29.42 -15.30
N LEU A 73 5.45 -29.72 -14.14
CA LEU A 73 6.82 -30.29 -14.07
C LEU A 73 6.89 -31.73 -13.55
N SER A 74 5.79 -32.31 -13.04
CA SER A 74 5.79 -33.70 -12.57
C SER A 74 6.06 -34.67 -13.72
N GLY A 75 7.16 -35.42 -13.62
CA GLY A 75 7.58 -36.39 -14.63
C GLY A 75 8.24 -35.78 -15.88
N LYS A 76 8.41 -34.45 -15.95
CA LYS A 76 9.20 -33.82 -17.02
C LYS A 76 10.70 -34.02 -16.82
N VAL A 77 11.39 -34.29 -17.93
CA VAL A 77 12.85 -34.24 -18.03
C VAL A 77 13.25 -32.87 -18.57
N TYR A 78 14.43 -32.36 -18.19
CA TYR A 78 14.97 -31.13 -18.74
C TYR A 78 15.19 -31.23 -20.26
N ASP A 79 14.60 -30.30 -21.01
CA ASP A 79 14.83 -30.11 -22.44
C ASP A 79 14.97 -28.60 -22.74
N PRO A 80 16.15 -28.10 -23.18
CA PRO A 80 16.38 -26.68 -23.42
C PRO A 80 15.49 -26.10 -24.54
N GLU A 81 14.94 -26.91 -25.44
CA GLU A 81 14.01 -26.45 -26.48
C GLU A 81 12.60 -26.20 -25.91
N GLU A 82 12.17 -26.97 -24.90
CA GLU A 82 10.89 -26.76 -24.21
C GLU A 82 10.93 -25.62 -23.16
N VAL A 83 12.07 -25.38 -22.50
CA VAL A 83 12.19 -24.42 -21.36
C VAL A 83 11.57 -23.04 -21.63
N PRO A 84 11.78 -22.36 -22.79
CA PRO A 84 11.19 -21.04 -23.03
C PRO A 84 9.66 -21.05 -23.07
N GLY A 85 9.06 -22.10 -23.64
CA GLY A 85 7.60 -22.26 -23.67
C GLY A 85 7.03 -22.63 -22.30
N LEU A 86 7.71 -23.53 -21.60
CA LEU A 86 7.30 -24.05 -20.29
C LEU A 86 7.37 -22.97 -19.20
N THR A 87 8.47 -22.20 -19.13
CA THR A 87 8.62 -21.09 -18.18
C THR A 87 7.62 -19.98 -18.42
N LYS A 88 7.35 -19.62 -19.69
CA LYS A 88 6.31 -18.67 -20.04
C LYS A 88 4.93 -19.16 -19.59
N ARG A 89 4.57 -20.40 -19.90
CA ARG A 89 3.28 -20.99 -19.50
C ARG A 89 3.10 -20.97 -17.98
N ILE A 90 4.07 -21.47 -17.23
CA ILE A 90 4.06 -21.46 -15.75
C ILE A 90 3.89 -20.02 -15.22
N ALA A 91 4.61 -19.05 -15.79
CA ALA A 91 4.49 -17.65 -15.40
C ALA A 91 3.10 -17.06 -15.69
N GLU A 92 2.49 -17.44 -16.82
CA GLU A 92 1.15 -17.00 -17.20
C GLU A 92 0.07 -17.66 -16.32
N THR A 93 0.09 -18.98 -16.13
CA THR A 93 -0.84 -19.72 -15.27
C THR A 93 -0.82 -19.21 -13.83
N ILE A 94 0.36 -19.07 -13.20
CA ILE A 94 0.48 -18.50 -11.84
C ILE A 94 -0.10 -17.09 -11.79
N LYS A 95 0.26 -16.23 -12.76
CA LYS A 95 -0.19 -14.84 -12.80
C LYS A 95 -1.71 -14.75 -12.93
N ASP A 96 -2.34 -15.65 -13.66
CA ASP A 96 -3.79 -15.65 -13.87
C ASP A 96 -4.54 -16.31 -12.69
N GLU A 97 -4.07 -17.43 -12.11
CA GLU A 97 -4.59 -17.98 -10.84
C GLU A 97 -4.54 -16.96 -9.69
N VAL A 98 -3.44 -16.18 -9.59
CA VAL A 98 -3.28 -15.18 -8.54
C VAL A 98 -4.26 -14.01 -8.73
N LYS A 99 -4.59 -13.62 -9.97
CA LYS A 99 -5.61 -12.58 -10.20
C LYS A 99 -7.00 -13.02 -9.73
N GLU A 100 -7.33 -14.31 -9.86
CA GLU A 100 -8.61 -14.87 -9.41
C GLU A 100 -8.75 -14.92 -7.87
N MET A 101 -7.72 -14.55 -7.10
CA MET A 101 -7.75 -14.55 -5.62
C MET A 101 -8.30 -13.27 -4.96
N ASP A 102 -9.01 -12.43 -5.73
CA ASP A 102 -9.56 -11.12 -5.33
C ASP A 102 -8.48 -10.07 -4.95
N PHE A 103 -7.44 -9.93 -5.78
CA PHE A 103 -6.35 -8.95 -5.57
C PHE A 103 -6.47 -7.71 -6.48
N ASP A 104 -7.68 -7.18 -6.68
CA ASP A 104 -8.01 -6.09 -7.63
C ASP A 104 -7.11 -4.84 -7.56
N ARG A 105 -6.58 -4.53 -6.37
CA ARG A 105 -5.69 -3.38 -6.13
C ARG A 105 -4.20 -3.69 -6.29
N TYR A 106 -3.82 -4.84 -6.83
CA TYR A 106 -2.41 -5.23 -7.01
C TYR A 106 -1.99 -5.39 -8.47
N LYS A 107 -0.81 -4.87 -8.80
CA LYS A 107 -0.03 -5.36 -9.95
C LYS A 107 0.66 -6.66 -9.55
N VAL A 108 0.26 -7.75 -10.19
CA VAL A 108 0.93 -9.05 -10.07
C VAL A 108 2.07 -9.14 -11.07
N VAL A 109 3.29 -9.46 -10.60
CA VAL A 109 4.45 -9.77 -11.42
C VAL A 109 4.93 -11.17 -11.06
N VAL A 110 5.13 -12.04 -12.04
CA VAL A 110 5.64 -13.40 -11.83
C VAL A 110 6.98 -13.57 -12.53
N GLN A 111 7.96 -14.09 -11.80
CA GLN A 111 9.27 -14.47 -12.31
C GLN A 111 9.42 -15.99 -12.16
N VAL A 112 9.78 -16.67 -13.26
CA VAL A 112 10.05 -18.10 -13.29
C VAL A 112 11.45 -18.33 -13.81
N VAL A 113 12.23 -19.16 -13.12
CA VAL A 113 13.57 -19.60 -13.50
C VAL A 113 13.56 -21.13 -13.50
N LEU A 114 13.89 -21.74 -14.64
CA LEU A 114 14.00 -23.20 -14.78
C LEU A 114 15.39 -23.51 -15.36
N GLY A 115 16.09 -24.48 -14.78
CA GLY A 115 17.40 -24.92 -15.24
C GLY A 115 17.65 -26.42 -15.03
N GLU A 116 18.70 -26.93 -15.67
CA GLU A 116 19.13 -28.32 -15.55
C GLU A 116 19.72 -28.59 -14.16
N GLN A 117 19.39 -29.73 -13.55
CA GLN A 117 19.92 -30.12 -12.24
C GLN A 117 21.13 -31.03 -12.40
N ARG A 118 22.32 -30.43 -12.51
CA ARG A 118 23.60 -31.14 -12.72
C ARG A 118 24.45 -31.30 -11.45
N GLY A 119 23.84 -31.12 -10.27
CA GLY A 119 24.55 -31.02 -8.98
C GLY A 119 25.13 -29.63 -8.68
N GLU A 120 24.76 -28.61 -9.46
CA GLU A 120 25.16 -27.22 -9.24
C GLU A 120 24.32 -26.55 -8.14
N GLY A 121 24.92 -25.59 -7.42
CA GLY A 121 24.23 -24.81 -6.37
C GLY A 121 23.71 -23.48 -6.90
N VAL A 122 22.39 -23.31 -6.94
CA VAL A 122 21.72 -22.08 -7.40
C VAL A 122 21.09 -21.32 -6.22
N LYS A 123 21.28 -19.99 -6.20
CA LYS A 123 20.66 -19.11 -5.19
C LYS A 123 19.92 -17.94 -5.86
N MET A 124 18.59 -17.97 -5.81
CA MET A 124 17.75 -16.86 -6.20
C MET A 124 17.61 -15.85 -5.06
N VAL A 125 17.70 -14.55 -5.35
CA VAL A 125 17.50 -13.45 -4.41
C VAL A 125 16.80 -12.30 -5.13
N ALA A 126 15.67 -11.84 -4.58
CA ALA A 126 15.04 -10.59 -4.97
C ALA A 126 15.49 -9.44 -4.06
N ARG A 127 15.67 -8.24 -4.63
CA ARG A 127 15.86 -6.99 -3.87
C ARG A 127 14.79 -6.01 -4.31
N CYS A 128 13.91 -5.64 -3.40
CA CYS A 128 12.74 -4.81 -3.67
C CYS A 128 12.82 -3.51 -2.86
N PHE A 129 12.34 -2.42 -3.45
CA PHE A 129 11.99 -1.19 -2.74
C PHE A 129 10.47 -1.11 -2.78
N TRP A 130 9.85 -1.44 -1.65
CA TRP A 130 8.44 -1.82 -1.53
C TRP A 130 7.83 -1.22 -0.25
N ASP A 131 6.51 -1.08 -0.21
CA ASP A 131 5.79 -0.68 1.00
C ASP A 131 5.54 -1.90 1.90
N ALA A 132 6.07 -1.86 3.12
CA ALA A 132 6.02 -2.97 4.07
C ALA A 132 4.62 -3.28 4.62
N ASP A 133 3.66 -2.35 4.50
CA ASP A 133 2.27 -2.57 4.93
C ASP A 133 1.39 -3.19 3.83
N THR A 134 1.77 -3.02 2.56
CA THR A 134 0.91 -3.31 1.40
C THR A 134 1.49 -4.34 0.44
N ASP A 135 2.77 -4.20 0.07
CA ASP A 135 3.45 -5.03 -0.91
C ASP A 135 3.93 -6.33 -0.27
N ASN A 136 3.90 -7.43 -1.03
CA ASN A 136 4.38 -8.71 -0.54
C ASN A 136 4.71 -9.66 -1.71
N PHE A 137 5.34 -10.79 -1.40
CA PHE A 137 5.68 -11.82 -2.39
C PHE A 137 5.49 -13.23 -1.83
N ALA A 138 5.39 -14.19 -2.73
CA ALA A 138 5.46 -15.61 -2.43
C ALA A 138 6.43 -16.27 -3.42
N GLN A 139 7.15 -17.29 -2.95
CA GLN A 139 8.01 -18.11 -3.79
C GLN A 139 7.87 -19.60 -3.44
N GLU A 140 8.04 -20.46 -4.43
CA GLU A 140 8.25 -21.89 -4.26
C GLU A 140 9.39 -22.38 -5.15
N VAL A 141 9.93 -23.53 -4.75
CA VAL A 141 10.97 -24.26 -5.47
C VAL A 141 10.45 -25.66 -5.76
N TYR A 142 10.53 -26.08 -7.01
CA TYR A 142 10.33 -27.46 -7.45
C TYR A 142 11.66 -28.03 -7.94
N MET A 143 11.94 -29.29 -7.62
CA MET A 143 13.13 -30.02 -8.05
C MET A 143 12.75 -31.47 -8.36
N ASN A 144 13.31 -32.01 -9.43
CA ASN A 144 13.30 -33.45 -9.72
C ASN A 144 14.74 -33.90 -10.06
N GLU A 145 14.94 -35.10 -10.60
CA GLU A 145 16.30 -35.61 -10.89
C GLU A 145 17.04 -34.82 -11.98
N SER A 146 16.31 -34.18 -12.90
CA SER A 146 16.86 -33.55 -14.12
C SER A 146 16.77 -32.03 -14.16
N LEU A 147 15.83 -31.43 -13.44
CA LEU A 147 15.58 -29.98 -13.45
C LEU A 147 15.25 -29.42 -12.08
N PHE A 148 15.53 -28.13 -11.93
CA PHE A 148 14.97 -27.29 -10.87
C PHE A 148 14.13 -26.18 -11.50
N CYS A 149 13.13 -25.72 -10.76
CA CYS A 149 12.36 -24.52 -11.09
C CYS A 149 12.11 -23.69 -9.83
N VAL A 150 12.35 -22.39 -9.90
CA VAL A 150 12.00 -21.41 -8.88
C VAL A 150 10.99 -20.44 -9.48
N ALA A 151 9.83 -20.31 -8.85
CA ALA A 151 8.81 -19.35 -9.25
C ALA A 151 8.51 -18.41 -8.08
N ALA A 152 8.48 -17.11 -8.37
CA ALA A 152 8.19 -16.05 -7.42
C ALA A 152 7.12 -15.12 -7.98
N ALA A 153 6.07 -14.87 -7.20
CA ALA A 153 5.00 -13.92 -7.52
C ALA A 153 5.06 -12.74 -6.54
N PHE A 154 5.10 -11.53 -7.08
CA PHE A 154 5.14 -10.27 -6.35
C PHE A 154 3.81 -9.54 -6.54
N GLY A 155 3.15 -9.20 -5.44
CA GLY A 155 2.00 -8.29 -5.42
C GLY A 155 2.46 -6.90 -5.02
N ILE A 156 2.34 -5.94 -5.94
CA ILE A 156 2.67 -4.53 -5.72
C ILE A 156 1.37 -3.72 -5.70
N TYR A 157 1.08 -2.99 -4.63
CA TYR A 157 -0.18 -2.27 -4.44
C TYR A 157 -0.26 -1.05 -5.36
N TYR A 158 -1.43 -0.83 -5.96
CA TYR A 158 -1.77 0.43 -6.63
C TYR A 158 -2.30 1.41 -5.59
N TYR A 159 -1.76 2.63 -5.56
CA TYR A 159 -2.22 3.75 -4.74
C TYR A 159 -3.29 4.56 -5.49
#